data_AF-A0A7M4AAI9-F1
#
_entry.id   AF-A0A7M4AAI9-F1
#
_cell.length_a   1.000
_cell.length_b   1.000
_cell.length_c   1.000
_cell.angle_alpha   90.00
_cell.angle_beta   90.00
_cell.angle_gamma   90.00
#
_symmetry.space_group_name_H-M   'P 1'
#
loop_
_entity.id
_entity.type
_entity.pdbx_description
1 polymer ?
#
loop_
_entity_poly.entity_id
_entity_poly.type
_entity_poly.pdbx_seq_one_letter_code
_entity_poly.pdbx_strand_id
1 'polypeptide(L)'
;MKIESLVLKNKKLMILMSTILVTSIIVSSTIWSAAGPGGFSKSDYEWWETPVNERYNMELNMTGWRSQLPVEGLYSWTGPTEYYVEVDLPISEQDVGYPGPALMHVSLWMPDVPNGTKVPVIATVHPYYDFGGEGVLGDDSNPNTMPDAGVGLWVLEEFVPHGYALAQISTFGTGKSTHCQDVKGLGEQIG
;
A
#
# COMPACT_ATOMS: atom_id res chain seq x y z
N MET A 1 -38.22 54.56 47.12
CA MET A 1 -37.97 53.10 47.23
C MET A 1 -38.28 52.30 45.95
N LYS A 2 -39.42 52.49 45.26
CA LYS A 2 -39.78 51.68 44.07
C LYS A 2 -38.94 51.98 42.81
N ILE A 3 -38.61 53.24 42.57
CA ILE A 3 -37.85 53.73 41.40
C ILE A 3 -36.39 53.23 41.42
N GLU A 4 -35.72 53.31 42.57
CA GLU A 4 -34.34 52.84 42.73
C GLU A 4 -34.21 51.31 42.51
N SER A 5 -35.22 50.53 42.91
CA SER A 5 -35.23 49.08 42.66
C SER A 5 -35.34 48.73 41.17
N LEU A 6 -36.09 49.54 40.40
CA LEU A 6 -36.27 49.37 38.96
C LEU A 6 -34.98 49.74 38.19
N VAL A 7 -34.33 50.84 38.59
CA VAL A 7 -33.04 51.25 38.04
C VAL A 7 -31.97 50.19 38.31
N LEU A 8 -31.95 49.61 39.50
CA LEU A 8 -30.99 48.56 39.86
C LEU A 8 -31.25 47.25 39.07
N LYS A 9 -32.53 46.90 38.84
CA LYS A 9 -32.91 45.73 38.04
C LYS A 9 -32.52 45.88 36.57
N ASN A 10 -32.73 47.07 35.99
CA ASN A 10 -32.34 47.37 34.61
C ASN A 10 -30.81 47.39 34.44
N LYS A 11 -30.06 47.92 35.42
CA LYS A 11 -28.58 47.85 35.41
C LYS A 11 -28.08 46.40 35.47
N LYS A 12 -28.65 45.55 36.33
CA LYS A 12 -28.27 44.12 36.40
C LYS A 12 -28.61 43.37 35.11
N LEU A 13 -29.75 43.66 34.49
CA LEU A 13 -30.14 43.07 33.21
C LEU A 13 -29.21 43.49 32.07
N MET A 14 -28.82 44.76 32.04
CA MET A 14 -27.88 45.28 31.04
C MET A 14 -26.49 44.68 31.20
N ILE A 15 -26.00 44.55 32.44
CA ILE A 15 -24.73 43.87 32.73
C ILE A 15 -24.80 42.41 32.28
N LEU A 16 -25.87 41.67 32.62
CA LEU A 16 -26.04 40.28 32.21
C LEU A 16 -25.99 40.10 30.68
N MET A 17 -26.69 40.97 29.94
CA MET A 17 -26.68 40.96 28.47
C MET A 17 -25.29 41.24 27.90
N SER A 18 -24.56 42.21 28.46
CA SER A 18 -23.18 42.50 28.04
C SER A 18 -22.23 41.34 28.34
N THR A 19 -22.36 40.66 29.48
CA THR A 19 -21.52 39.51 29.83
C THR A 19 -21.76 38.33 28.89
N ILE A 20 -23.01 38.07 28.52
CA ILE A 20 -23.38 37.02 27.54
C ILE A 20 -22.81 37.36 26.16
N LEU A 21 -22.89 38.61 25.72
CA LEU A 21 -22.35 39.03 24.44
C LEU A 21 -20.82 38.83 24.38
N VAL A 22 -20.10 39.28 25.41
CA VAL A 22 -18.63 39.16 25.46
C VAL A 22 -18.19 37.70 25.54
N THR A 23 -18.87 36.88 26.35
CA THR A 23 -18.57 35.44 26.40
C THR A 23 -18.87 34.75 25.07
N SER A 24 -19.94 35.11 24.36
CA SER A 24 -20.24 34.54 23.04
C SER A 24 -19.18 34.87 21.99
N ILE A 25 -18.64 36.10 22.01
CA ILE A 25 -17.57 36.53 21.09
C ILE A 25 -16.28 35.75 21.38
N ILE A 26 -15.92 35.59 22.65
CA ILE A 26 -14.72 34.83 23.04
C ILE A 26 -14.86 33.35 22.64
N VAL A 27 -16.00 32.72 22.93
CA VAL A 27 -16.26 31.33 22.54
C VAL A 27 -16.23 31.16 21.02
N SER A 28 -16.84 32.08 20.27
CA SER A 28 -16.79 32.05 18.80
C SER A 28 -15.37 32.18 18.25
N SER A 29 -14.54 33.03 18.86
CA SER A 29 -13.14 33.19 18.46
C SER A 29 -12.29 31.94 18.75
N THR A 30 -12.56 31.25 19.88
CA THR A 30 -11.88 30.00 20.20
C THR A 30 -12.28 28.84 19.28
N ILE A 31 -13.52 28.81 18.81
CA ILE A 31 -13.98 27.80 17.83
C ILE A 31 -13.28 28.02 16.48
N TRP A 32 -13.11 29.27 16.04
CA TRP A 32 -12.41 29.59 14.79
C TRP A 32 -10.91 29.33 14.87
N SER A 33 -10.27 29.66 16.00
CA SER A 33 -8.84 29.37 16.21
C SER A 33 -8.54 27.88 16.42
N ALA A 34 -9.47 27.11 16.99
CA ALA A 34 -9.33 25.65 17.10
C ALA A 34 -9.51 24.95 15.74
N ALA A 35 -10.28 25.53 14.82
CA ALA A 35 -10.48 25.01 13.47
C ALA A 35 -9.32 25.32 12.50
N GLY A 36 -8.51 26.34 12.79
CA GLY A 36 -7.42 26.79 11.91
C GLY A 36 -7.92 27.28 10.53
N PRO A 37 -7.05 27.85 9.68
CA PRO A 37 -7.38 28.19 8.29
C PRO A 37 -7.65 26.98 7.38
N GLY A 38 -7.55 25.75 7.90
CA GLY A 38 -7.69 24.50 7.16
C GLY A 38 -8.91 23.67 7.54
N GLY A 39 -9.91 24.28 8.19
CA GLY A 39 -11.14 23.57 8.59
C GLY A 39 -11.92 23.05 7.38
N PHE A 40 -11.84 21.74 7.16
CA PHE A 40 -12.59 20.92 6.20
C PHE A 40 -12.14 20.97 4.74
N SER A 41 -10.97 20.40 4.41
CA SER A 41 -10.82 19.70 3.12
C SER A 41 -11.40 18.30 3.25
N LYS A 42 -12.71 18.19 3.45
CA LYS A 42 -13.41 16.96 3.08
C LYS A 42 -13.57 17.08 1.57
N SER A 43 -12.73 16.41 0.78
CA SER A 43 -12.99 16.35 -0.65
C SER A 43 -14.42 15.80 -0.81
N ASP A 44 -15.27 16.50 -1.56
CA ASP A 44 -16.60 16.00 -1.91
C ASP A 44 -16.52 14.73 -2.80
N TYR A 45 -15.30 14.42 -3.26
CA TYR A 45 -14.94 13.29 -4.08
C TYR A 45 -14.25 12.20 -3.27
N GLU A 46 -14.48 10.96 -3.64
CA GLU A 46 -13.71 9.82 -3.18
C GLU A 46 -12.24 9.98 -3.59
N TRP A 47 -11.30 9.48 -2.77
CA TRP A 47 -9.88 9.74 -2.96
C TRP A 47 -9.34 9.28 -4.33
N TRP A 48 -9.93 8.23 -4.89
CA TRP A 48 -9.57 7.68 -6.21
C TRP A 48 -10.06 8.54 -7.39
N GLU A 49 -11.02 9.43 -7.15
CA GLU A 49 -11.57 10.35 -8.16
C GLU A 49 -10.81 11.67 -8.21
N THR A 50 -9.95 11.95 -7.22
CA THR A 50 -9.15 13.17 -7.17
C THR A 50 -8.20 13.26 -8.36
N PRO A 51 -8.31 14.29 -9.22
CA PRO A 51 -7.42 14.52 -10.34
C PRO A 51 -5.97 14.59 -9.88
N VAL A 52 -5.03 14.04 -10.67
CA VAL A 52 -3.60 13.95 -10.30
C VAL A 52 -3.03 15.31 -9.89
N ASN A 53 -3.39 16.38 -10.59
CA ASN A 53 -2.94 17.74 -10.28
C ASN A 53 -3.52 18.32 -8.98
N GLU A 54 -4.58 17.74 -8.42
CA GLU A 54 -5.20 18.15 -7.14
C GLU A 54 -4.77 17.26 -5.97
N ARG A 55 -4.10 16.12 -6.22
CA ARG A 55 -3.74 15.15 -5.17
C ARG A 55 -2.79 15.71 -4.12
N TYR A 56 -2.06 16.78 -4.43
CA TYR A 56 -1.20 17.45 -3.45
C TYR A 56 -1.99 18.14 -2.32
N ASN A 57 -3.29 18.41 -2.54
CA ASN A 57 -4.20 18.96 -1.53
C ASN A 57 -4.82 17.87 -0.63
N MET A 58 -4.56 16.59 -0.90
CA MET A 58 -5.10 15.48 -0.11
C MET A 58 -4.33 15.31 1.21
N GLU A 59 -5.05 14.93 2.27
CA GLU A 59 -4.45 14.50 3.53
C GLU A 59 -3.91 13.06 3.36
N LEU A 60 -2.66 12.95 2.92
CA LEU A 60 -1.98 11.67 2.74
C LEU A 60 -1.00 11.39 3.88
N ASN A 61 -0.80 10.12 4.21
CA ASN A 61 0.28 9.72 5.11
C ASN A 61 1.64 9.87 4.42
N MET A 62 2.36 10.93 4.74
CA MET A 62 3.71 11.21 4.21
C MET A 62 4.84 10.72 5.13
N THR A 63 4.52 10.02 6.22
CA THR A 63 5.51 9.50 7.19
C THR A 63 5.94 8.06 6.89
N GLY A 64 5.19 7.36 6.03
CA GLY A 64 5.55 6.03 5.57
C GLY A 64 6.87 6.02 4.80
N TRP A 65 7.57 4.88 4.85
CA TRP A 65 8.79 4.66 4.10
C TRP A 65 8.54 4.38 2.60
N ARG A 66 7.28 4.11 2.23
CA ARG A 66 6.77 4.00 0.85
C ARG A 66 5.44 4.72 0.70
N SER A 67 4.99 4.83 -0.54
CA SER A 67 3.65 5.31 -0.87
C SER A 67 2.58 4.37 -0.34
N GLN A 68 1.56 4.94 0.29
CA GLN A 68 0.41 4.23 0.83
C GLN A 68 -0.90 4.79 0.28
N LEU A 69 -1.93 3.95 0.22
CA LEU A 69 -3.29 4.36 -0.05
C LEU A 69 -3.85 5.11 1.18
N PRO A 70 -4.72 6.11 0.98
CA PRO A 70 -5.31 6.89 2.07
C PRO A 70 -6.45 6.14 2.79
N VAL A 71 -6.50 4.82 2.65
CA VAL A 71 -7.53 3.94 3.22
C VAL A 71 -6.85 2.69 3.76
N GLU A 72 -7.32 2.19 4.89
CA GLU A 72 -6.79 0.95 5.45
C GLU A 72 -7.27 -0.27 4.67
N GLY A 73 -6.41 -1.27 4.57
CA GLY A 73 -6.74 -2.57 3.99
C GLY A 73 -7.74 -3.34 4.85
N LEU A 74 -8.57 -4.15 4.19
CA LEU A 74 -9.63 -4.92 4.84
C LEU A 74 -9.20 -6.35 5.20
N TYR A 75 -8.19 -6.87 4.51
CA TYR A 75 -7.81 -8.28 4.61
C TYR A 75 -6.47 -8.44 5.33
N SER A 76 -6.39 -9.42 6.22
CA SER A 76 -5.12 -10.05 6.56
C SER A 76 -4.65 -10.93 5.40
N TRP A 77 -3.42 -11.43 5.48
CA TRP A 77 -2.86 -12.28 4.44
C TRP A 77 -2.00 -13.39 5.00
N THR A 78 -1.81 -14.42 4.19
CA THR A 78 -0.98 -15.59 4.49
C THR A 78 0.02 -15.83 3.37
N GLY A 79 1.13 -16.48 3.70
CA GLY A 79 2.16 -16.88 2.74
C GLY A 79 3.61 -16.75 3.24
N PRO A 80 4.58 -17.00 2.36
CA PRO A 80 4.37 -17.50 1.01
C PRO A 80 3.90 -18.96 1.01
N THR A 81 3.10 -19.31 0.01
CA THR A 81 2.95 -20.69 -0.46
C THR A 81 3.77 -20.86 -1.73
N GLU A 82 4.50 -21.97 -1.84
CA GLU A 82 5.43 -22.22 -2.95
C GLU A 82 4.79 -23.15 -3.99
N TYR A 83 4.95 -22.81 -5.26
CA TYR A 83 4.47 -23.59 -6.41
C TYR A 83 5.56 -23.72 -7.47
N TYR A 84 5.49 -24.81 -8.22
CA TYR A 84 6.31 -25.03 -9.41
C TYR A 84 5.39 -25.12 -10.62
N VAL A 85 5.61 -24.25 -11.60
CA VAL A 85 4.85 -24.22 -12.85
C VAL A 85 5.75 -24.75 -13.96
N GLU A 86 5.32 -25.84 -14.60
CA GLU A 86 6.01 -26.36 -15.77
C GLU A 86 5.67 -25.54 -17.01
N VAL A 87 6.71 -25.20 -17.78
CA VAL A 87 6.62 -24.39 -19.00
C VAL A 87 7.04 -25.25 -20.19
N ASP A 88 6.18 -25.31 -21.20
CA ASP A 88 6.46 -26.01 -22.44
C ASP A 88 7.38 -25.17 -23.35
N LEU A 89 8.68 -25.49 -23.36
CA LEU A 89 9.67 -24.82 -24.21
C LEU A 89 9.84 -25.51 -25.57
N PRO A 90 9.97 -24.74 -26.67
CA PRO A 90 10.26 -25.31 -27.99
C PRO A 90 11.64 -25.97 -28.01
N ILE A 91 11.84 -26.91 -28.92
CA ILE A 91 13.10 -27.68 -29.04
C ILE A 91 14.34 -26.79 -29.18
N SER A 92 14.22 -25.60 -29.78
CA SER A 92 15.32 -24.65 -29.92
C SER A 92 15.81 -24.05 -28.60
N GLU A 93 14.94 -24.00 -27.59
CA GLU A 93 15.20 -23.42 -26.28
C GLU A 93 15.45 -24.49 -25.22
N GLN A 94 15.54 -25.78 -25.58
CA GLN A 94 15.76 -26.85 -24.61
C GLN A 94 17.21 -26.90 -24.12
N ASP A 95 17.36 -27.08 -22.81
CA ASP A 95 18.65 -27.28 -22.16
C ASP A 95 19.38 -28.52 -22.68
N VAL A 96 20.54 -28.30 -23.30
CA VAL A 96 21.41 -29.37 -23.83
C VAL A 96 22.18 -30.07 -22.70
N GLY A 97 22.39 -29.40 -21.57
CA GLY A 97 23.27 -29.86 -20.48
C GLY A 97 22.58 -30.55 -19.29
N TYR A 98 21.32 -30.21 -19.01
CA TYR A 98 20.57 -30.75 -17.87
C TYR A 98 19.10 -31.02 -18.27
N PRO A 99 18.82 -32.14 -18.96
CA PRO A 99 17.47 -32.44 -19.43
C PRO A 99 16.56 -32.78 -18.25
N GLY A 100 15.77 -31.80 -17.83
CA GLY A 100 14.72 -31.90 -16.83
C GLY A 100 13.56 -30.99 -17.21
N PRO A 101 12.41 -31.08 -16.51
CA PRO A 101 11.29 -30.18 -16.77
C PRO A 101 11.72 -28.73 -16.52
N ALA A 102 11.28 -27.81 -17.39
CA ALA A 102 11.46 -26.37 -17.21
C ALA A 102 10.41 -25.87 -16.22
N LEU A 103 10.82 -25.68 -14.97
CA LEU A 103 9.96 -25.34 -13.85
C LEU A 103 10.27 -23.92 -13.38
N MET A 104 9.25 -23.07 -13.34
CA MET A 104 9.31 -21.78 -12.69
C MET A 104 8.85 -21.88 -11.24
N HIS A 105 9.66 -21.33 -10.33
CA HIS A 105 9.33 -21.26 -8.91
C HIS A 105 8.54 -19.99 -8.60
N VAL A 106 7.33 -20.16 -8.06
CA VAL A 106 6.39 -19.09 -7.71
C VAL A 106 6.13 -19.10 -6.21
N SER A 107 6.43 -17.98 -5.54
CA SER A 107 6.06 -17.74 -4.14
C SER A 107 4.84 -16.84 -4.08
N LEU A 108 3.75 -17.31 -3.47
CA LEU A 108 2.45 -16.64 -3.47
C LEU A 108 2.01 -16.24 -2.06
N TRP A 109 1.74 -14.94 -1.88
CA TRP A 109 1.03 -14.41 -0.72
C TRP A 109 -0.39 -14.07 -1.13
N MET A 110 -1.36 -14.51 -0.33
CA MET A 110 -2.77 -14.34 -0.63
C MET A 110 -3.51 -13.59 0.49
N PRO A 111 -4.48 -12.74 0.13
CA PRO A 111 -5.39 -12.16 1.10
C PRO A 111 -6.37 -13.21 1.62
N ASP A 112 -6.77 -13.07 2.88
CA ASP A 112 -7.71 -13.98 3.52
C ASP A 112 -9.15 -13.65 3.06
N VAL A 113 -9.54 -14.28 1.95
CA VAL A 113 -10.87 -14.14 1.33
C VAL A 113 -11.67 -15.45 1.38
N PRO A 114 -13.01 -15.40 1.24
CA PRO A 114 -13.83 -16.62 1.19
C PRO A 114 -13.37 -17.57 0.08
N ASN A 115 -13.42 -18.88 0.36
CA ASN A 115 -13.01 -19.90 -0.61
C ASN A 115 -13.80 -19.78 -1.93
N GLY A 116 -13.13 -19.93 -3.06
CA GLY A 116 -13.69 -19.76 -4.41
C GLY A 116 -13.69 -18.32 -4.93
N THR A 117 -13.32 -17.33 -4.12
CA THR A 117 -13.14 -15.94 -4.57
C THR A 117 -12.01 -15.87 -5.59
N LYS A 118 -12.25 -15.19 -6.71
CA LYS A 118 -11.20 -14.89 -7.70
C LYS A 118 -10.41 -13.67 -7.23
N VAL A 119 -9.12 -13.85 -7.00
CA VAL A 119 -8.21 -12.82 -6.51
C VAL A 119 -7.30 -12.36 -7.66
N PRO A 120 -7.22 -11.05 -7.96
CA PRO A 120 -6.25 -10.53 -8.92
C PRO A 120 -4.82 -10.68 -8.37
N VAL A 121 -3.89 -11.09 -9.23
CA VAL A 121 -2.48 -11.32 -8.83
C VAL A 121 -1.60 -10.23 -9.42
N ILE A 122 -0.77 -9.62 -8.59
CA ILE A 122 0.35 -8.79 -9.01
C ILE A 122 1.59 -9.66 -8.97
N ALA A 123 2.17 -9.93 -10.14
CA ALA A 123 3.36 -10.75 -10.26
C ALA A 123 4.61 -9.87 -10.41
N THR A 124 5.66 -10.19 -9.65
CA THR A 124 7.01 -9.68 -9.87
C THR A 124 7.86 -10.83 -10.39
N VAL A 125 8.51 -10.62 -11.53
CA VAL A 125 9.37 -11.61 -12.19
C VAL A 125 10.77 -11.05 -12.22
N HIS A 126 11.73 -11.69 -11.54
CA HIS A 126 13.08 -11.16 -11.42
C HIS A 126 14.15 -12.25 -11.51
N PRO A 127 15.28 -11.96 -12.18
CA PRO A 127 16.44 -12.85 -12.27
C PRO A 127 17.39 -12.76 -11.06
N TYR A 128 16.98 -12.07 -10.01
CA TYR A 128 17.84 -11.72 -8.88
C TYR A 128 17.33 -12.28 -7.56
N TYR A 129 16.53 -13.34 -7.59
CA TYR A 129 16.19 -14.10 -6.39
C TYR A 129 17.20 -15.24 -6.23
N ASP A 130 17.86 -15.34 -5.07
CA ASP A 130 18.93 -16.32 -4.80
C ASP A 130 20.07 -16.24 -5.84
N PHE A 131 20.53 -15.02 -6.13
CA PHE A 131 21.50 -14.71 -7.17
C PHE A 131 22.71 -13.97 -6.61
N GLY A 132 23.91 -14.29 -7.13
CA GLY A 132 25.12 -13.47 -6.97
C GLY A 132 26.15 -13.97 -5.96
N GLY A 133 25.83 -14.95 -5.11
CA GLY A 133 26.71 -15.56 -4.12
C GLY A 133 27.56 -16.72 -4.66
N GLU A 134 27.66 -16.91 -5.98
CA GLU A 134 28.47 -17.93 -6.66
C GLU A 134 30.01 -17.76 -6.50
N GLY A 135 30.46 -17.31 -5.33
CA GLY A 135 31.86 -17.30 -4.93
C GLY A 135 32.69 -16.12 -5.44
N VAL A 136 32.07 -15.12 -6.09
CA VAL A 136 32.81 -13.99 -6.68
C VAL A 136 32.90 -12.77 -5.75
N LEU A 137 32.00 -12.61 -4.75
CA LEU A 137 32.08 -11.78 -3.52
C LEU A 137 30.64 -11.43 -3.04
N GLY A 138 30.28 -11.80 -1.80
CA GLY A 138 28.99 -11.45 -1.17
C GLY A 138 28.09 -12.65 -0.90
N ASP A 139 27.07 -12.45 -0.06
CA ASP A 139 25.99 -13.42 0.15
C ASP A 139 25.01 -13.38 -1.03
N ASP A 140 24.32 -14.49 -1.30
CA ASP A 140 23.23 -14.52 -2.28
C ASP A 140 22.16 -13.47 -1.96
N SER A 141 21.52 -12.94 -3.00
CA SER A 141 20.33 -12.14 -2.81
C SER A 141 19.21 -12.97 -2.19
N ASN A 142 18.24 -12.28 -1.57
CA ASN A 142 17.13 -12.96 -0.91
C ASN A 142 16.36 -13.89 -1.88
N PRO A 143 15.90 -15.07 -1.41
CA PRO A 143 15.08 -15.96 -2.23
C PRO A 143 13.71 -15.33 -2.52
N ASN A 144 13.04 -15.80 -3.56
CA ASN A 144 11.70 -15.31 -3.92
C ASN A 144 10.63 -15.64 -2.87
N THR A 145 10.93 -16.50 -1.88
CA THR A 145 10.10 -16.77 -0.70
C THR A 145 10.16 -15.66 0.34
N MET A 146 11.03 -14.66 0.17
CA MET A 146 11.06 -13.47 1.00
C MET A 146 10.67 -12.26 0.16
N PRO A 147 9.75 -11.40 0.64
CA PRO A 147 9.33 -10.23 -0.12
C PRO A 147 10.54 -9.32 -0.39
N ASP A 148 10.81 -8.99 -1.66
CA ASP A 148 11.95 -8.12 -1.97
C ASP A 148 11.73 -6.70 -1.46
N ALA A 149 12.80 -6.04 -1.03
CA ALA A 149 12.75 -4.67 -0.54
C ALA A 149 12.46 -3.63 -1.66
N GLY A 150 12.31 -4.07 -2.91
CA GLY A 150 11.87 -3.24 -4.02
C GLY A 150 10.34 -3.20 -4.12
N VAL A 151 9.80 -3.83 -5.16
CA VAL A 151 8.37 -3.83 -5.48
C VAL A 151 7.63 -4.89 -4.67
N GLY A 152 8.24 -6.05 -4.39
CA GLY A 152 7.57 -7.18 -3.75
C GLY A 152 6.98 -6.83 -2.39
N LEU A 153 7.82 -6.34 -1.47
CA LEU A 153 7.35 -5.94 -0.14
C LEU A 153 6.36 -4.76 -0.20
N TRP A 154 6.49 -3.86 -1.18
CA TRP A 154 5.51 -2.77 -1.34
C TRP A 154 4.15 -3.31 -1.72
N VAL A 155 4.10 -4.24 -2.69
CA VAL A 155 2.87 -4.91 -3.09
C VAL A 155 2.26 -5.70 -1.93
N LEU A 156 3.09 -6.41 -1.17
CA LEU A 156 2.64 -7.17 0.00
C LEU A 156 2.02 -6.29 1.08
N GLU A 157 2.65 -5.15 1.40
CA GLU A 157 2.16 -4.24 2.43
C GLU A 157 0.95 -3.44 1.97
N GLU A 158 0.91 -3.05 0.69
CA GLU A 158 -0.04 -2.06 0.21
C GLU A 158 -1.21 -2.64 -0.58
N PHE A 159 -1.01 -3.68 -1.39
CA PHE A 159 -2.06 -4.18 -2.28
C PHE A 159 -2.70 -5.46 -1.77
N VAL A 160 -1.94 -6.31 -1.07
CA VAL A 160 -2.49 -7.56 -0.55
C VAL A 160 -3.61 -7.32 0.46
N PRO A 161 -3.49 -6.38 1.43
CA PRO A 161 -4.60 -6.02 2.31
C PRO A 161 -5.84 -5.46 1.60
N HIS A 162 -5.71 -5.03 0.34
CA HIS A 162 -6.79 -4.50 -0.50
C HIS A 162 -7.38 -5.55 -1.46
N GLY A 163 -7.01 -6.83 -1.29
CA GLY A 163 -7.62 -7.94 -2.02
C GLY A 163 -6.88 -8.35 -3.29
N TYR A 164 -5.60 -7.99 -3.42
CA TYR A 164 -4.70 -8.56 -4.43
C TYR A 164 -3.86 -9.68 -3.83
N ALA A 165 -3.33 -10.58 -4.65
CA ALA A 165 -2.27 -11.49 -4.25
C ALA A 165 -0.93 -11.01 -4.80
N LEU A 166 0.17 -11.31 -4.10
CA LEU A 166 1.53 -11.11 -4.59
C LEU A 166 2.10 -12.46 -5.04
N ALA A 167 2.59 -12.53 -6.28
CA ALA A 167 3.39 -13.65 -6.76
C ALA A 167 4.83 -13.18 -7.06
N GLN A 168 5.83 -13.69 -6.34
CA GLN A 168 7.23 -13.48 -6.69
C GLN A 168 7.78 -14.68 -7.43
N ILE A 169 8.30 -14.44 -8.62
CA ILE A 169 8.66 -15.48 -9.59
C ILE A 169 10.14 -15.33 -9.94
N SER A 170 10.90 -16.40 -9.74
CA SER A 170 12.28 -16.51 -10.21
C SER A 170 12.27 -16.86 -11.70
N THR A 171 13.03 -16.12 -12.52
CA THR A 171 13.26 -16.50 -13.92
C THR A 171 14.02 -17.82 -13.99
N PHE A 172 14.04 -18.47 -15.15
CA PHE A 172 14.86 -19.66 -15.36
C PHE A 172 16.33 -19.45 -14.96
N GLY A 173 16.94 -20.50 -14.43
CA GLY A 173 18.33 -20.51 -13.97
C GLY A 173 18.61 -19.70 -12.71
N THR A 174 17.57 -19.23 -11.99
CA THR A 174 17.71 -18.44 -10.76
C THR A 174 16.80 -18.98 -9.67
N GLY A 175 17.13 -18.75 -8.40
CA GLY A 175 16.32 -19.28 -7.30
C GLY A 175 16.20 -20.80 -7.36
N LYS A 176 14.96 -21.26 -7.15
CA LYS A 176 14.60 -22.68 -7.30
C LYS A 176 14.01 -23.00 -8.69
N SER A 177 14.00 -22.04 -9.62
CA SER A 177 13.58 -22.29 -11.00
C SER A 177 14.65 -23.12 -11.70
N THR A 178 14.24 -24.08 -12.54
CA THR A 178 15.17 -24.90 -13.32
C THR A 178 15.47 -24.22 -14.67
N HIS A 179 16.08 -24.97 -15.58
CA HIS A 179 16.48 -24.52 -16.91
C HIS A 179 17.63 -23.50 -16.90
N CYS A 180 18.35 -23.32 -18.01
CA CYS A 180 19.35 -22.27 -18.13
C CYS A 180 18.70 -20.89 -18.23
N GLN A 181 19.37 -19.91 -17.63
CA GLN A 181 18.99 -18.52 -17.74
C GLN A 181 19.26 -18.01 -19.15
N ASP A 182 18.19 -17.58 -19.83
CA ASP A 182 18.24 -17.03 -21.18
C ASP A 182 17.90 -15.53 -21.14
N VAL A 183 18.84 -14.72 -20.65
CA VAL A 183 18.59 -13.29 -20.35
C VAL A 183 18.11 -12.54 -21.59
N LYS A 184 16.85 -12.08 -21.54
CA LYS A 184 16.09 -11.40 -22.60
C LYS A 184 15.90 -12.23 -23.87
N GLY A 185 16.22 -13.53 -23.84
CA GLY A 185 16.04 -14.42 -24.96
C GLY A 185 14.62 -14.98 -25.02
N LEU A 186 14.43 -15.98 -25.87
CA LEU A 186 13.11 -16.54 -26.15
C LEU A 186 12.65 -17.49 -25.03
N GLY A 187 13.57 -18.25 -24.44
CA GLY A 187 13.26 -19.14 -23.32
C GLY A 187 12.66 -18.38 -22.14
N GLU A 188 13.28 -17.25 -21.75
CA GLU A 188 12.77 -16.38 -20.68
C GLU A 188 11.46 -15.66 -21.06
N GLN A 189 11.20 -15.38 -22.34
CA GLN A 189 9.93 -14.75 -22.75
C GLN A 189 8.76 -15.73 -22.76
N ILE A 190 9.02 -17.02 -22.93
CA ILE A 190 7.99 -18.06 -22.94
C ILE A 190 7.62 -18.50 -21.51
N GLY A 191 8.60 -18.54 -20.61
CA GLY A 191 8.37 -18.79 -19.18
C GLY A 191 7.85 -17.55 -18.46
#